data_AF-A0A7J9DI65-F1
#
_entry.id   AF-A0A7J9DI65-F1
#
_cell.length_a   1.000
_cell.length_b   1.000
_cell.length_c   1.000
_cell.angle_alpha   90.00
_cell.angle_beta   90.00
_cell.angle_gamma   90.00
#
_symmetry.space_group_name_H-M   'P 1'
#
loop_
_entity.id
_entity.type
_entity.pdbx_description
1 polymer ?
#
loop_
_entity_poly.entity_id
_entity_poly.type
_entity_poly.pdbx_seq_one_letter_code
_entity_poly.pdbx_strand_id
1 'polypeptide(L)'
;MEKTSFALWKMLETLYDHISQFITLLNDLKNVEVKIDDENQAMLLLCSLPSSYKSFRDTLIYGRDKLSFEDVKRHLLSKDKLNNEFGSDSKLDRQAFVLVASKKRDKMCRYCKKLGYVKADCYKLQN
;
A
#
# COMPACT_ATOMS: atom_id res chain seq x y z
N MET A 1 -18.60 3.56 24.62
CA MET A 1 -18.04 3.37 23.26
C MET A 1 -16.54 3.66 23.20
N GLU A 2 -15.77 3.27 24.24
CA GLU A 2 -14.32 3.57 24.32
C GLU A 2 -13.42 2.34 24.16
N LYS A 3 -13.99 1.13 24.35
CA LYS A 3 -13.24 -0.13 24.29
C LYS A 3 -12.73 -0.45 22.89
N THR A 4 -13.41 0.01 21.85
CA THR A 4 -13.01 -0.16 20.45
C THR A 4 -11.85 0.77 20.08
N SER A 5 -11.84 2.00 20.58
CA SER A 5 -10.77 2.98 20.31
C SER A 5 -9.43 2.51 20.89
N PHE A 6 -9.41 2.03 22.14
CA PHE A 6 -8.19 1.51 22.77
C PHE A 6 -7.67 0.22 22.11
N ALA A 7 -8.56 -0.69 21.71
CA ALA A 7 -8.18 -1.92 21.02
C ALA A 7 -7.55 -1.66 19.64
N LEU A 8 -8.04 -0.63 18.92
CA LEU A 8 -7.50 -0.22 17.62
C LEU A 8 -6.11 0.42 17.75
N TRP A 9 -5.92 1.30 18.73
CA TRP A 9 -4.60 1.88 19.02
C TRP A 9 -3.58 0.83 19.43
N LYS A 10 -4.00 -0.15 20.25
CA LYS A 10 -3.14 -1.25 20.66
C LYS A 10 -2.78 -2.18 19.48
N MET A 11 -3.72 -2.45 18.56
CA MET A 11 -3.42 -3.17 17.32
C MET A 11 -2.42 -2.42 16.44
N LEU A 12 -2.55 -1.10 16.31
CA LEU A 12 -1.64 -0.25 15.54
C LEU A 12 -0.20 -0.34 16.07
N GLU A 13 -0.05 -0.19 17.38
CA GLU A 13 1.25 -0.27 18.05
C GLU A 13 1.90 -1.63 17.84
N THR A 14 1.12 -2.72 17.94
CA THR A 14 1.62 -4.07 17.68
C THR A 14 2.03 -4.32 16.23
N LEU A 15 1.36 -3.70 15.25
CA LEU A 15 1.74 -3.86 13.85
C LEU A 15 3.03 -3.09 13.52
N TYR A 16 3.13 -1.85 13.99
CA TYR A 16 4.34 -1.05 13.77
C TYR A 16 5.56 -1.72 14.40
N ASP A 17 5.41 -2.21 15.63
CA ASP A 17 6.46 -2.95 16.32
C ASP A 17 6.84 -4.23 15.57
N HIS A 18 5.84 -5.01 15.10
CA HIS A 18 6.08 -6.20 14.29
C HIS A 18 6.84 -5.89 12.98
N ILE A 19 6.48 -4.83 12.25
CA ILE A 19 7.19 -4.41 11.02
C ILE A 19 8.62 -3.99 11.36
N SER A 20 8.83 -3.26 12.45
CA SER A 20 10.15 -2.82 12.90
C SER A 20 11.05 -4.01 13.23
N GLN A 21 10.55 -4.97 14.03
CA GLN A 21 11.26 -6.21 14.37
C GLN A 21 11.61 -7.02 13.12
N PHE A 22 10.69 -7.12 12.16
CA PHE A 22 10.94 -7.81 10.89
C PHE A 22 12.07 -7.16 10.08
N ILE A 23 12.12 -5.82 10.02
CA ILE A 23 13.20 -5.09 9.34
C ILE A 23 14.55 -5.32 10.03
N THR A 24 14.57 -5.35 11.36
CA THR A 24 15.79 -5.68 12.13
C THR A 24 16.28 -7.08 11.78
N LEU A 25 15.40 -8.07 11.76
CA LEU A 25 15.75 -9.44 11.36
C LEU A 25 16.30 -9.52 9.93
N LEU A 26 15.70 -8.79 8.98
CA LEU A 26 16.23 -8.71 7.62
C LEU A 26 17.64 -8.11 7.57
N ASN A 27 17.90 -7.08 8.39
CA ASN A 27 19.22 -6.47 8.49
C ASN A 27 20.24 -7.43 9.12
N ASP A 28 19.85 -8.18 10.15
CA ASP A 28 20.71 -9.19 10.78
C ASP A 28 21.07 -10.32 9.80
N LEU A 29 20.09 -10.79 9.02
CA LEU A 29 20.32 -11.76 7.95
C LEU A 29 21.26 -11.19 6.87
N LYS A 30 21.09 -9.92 6.51
CA LYS A 30 21.98 -9.24 5.56
C LYS A 30 23.41 -9.11 6.10
N ASN A 31 23.58 -8.93 7.41
CA ASN A 31 24.88 -8.84 8.07
C ASN A 31 25.66 -10.17 8.03
N VAL A 32 24.97 -11.30 8.00
CA VAL A 32 25.56 -12.63 7.78
C VAL A 32 25.59 -13.05 6.30
N GLU A 33 25.52 -12.06 5.39
CA GLU A 33 25.52 -12.22 3.92
C GLU A 33 24.36 -13.04 3.34
N VAL A 34 23.31 -13.29 4.10
CA VAL A 34 22.08 -13.92 3.61
C VAL A 34 21.24 -12.86 2.90
N LYS A 35 21.21 -12.94 1.57
CA LYS A 35 20.38 -12.08 0.72
C LYS A 35 19.02 -12.75 0.50
N ILE A 36 17.96 -12.09 0.95
CA ILE A 36 16.58 -12.43 0.60
C ILE A 36 16.12 -11.45 -0.46
N ASP A 37 15.60 -11.93 -1.57
CA ASP A 37 15.05 -11.07 -2.63
C ASP A 37 13.88 -10.23 -2.12
N ASP A 38 13.69 -9.04 -2.69
CA ASP A 38 12.65 -8.09 -2.30
C ASP A 38 11.23 -8.70 -2.31
N GLU A 39 10.94 -9.53 -3.30
CA GLU A 39 9.67 -10.26 -3.41
C GLU A 39 9.51 -11.28 -2.27
N ASN A 40 10.57 -12.01 -1.94
CA ASN A 40 10.58 -12.98 -0.84
C ASN A 40 10.43 -12.26 0.52
N GLN A 41 11.07 -11.10 0.70
CA GLN A 41 10.89 -10.26 1.88
C GLN A 41 9.42 -9.79 2.03
N ALA A 42 8.80 -9.39 0.93
CA ALA A 42 7.40 -8.99 0.89
C ALA A 42 6.45 -10.14 1.28
N MET A 43 6.69 -11.33 0.71
CA MET A 43 5.88 -12.53 1.00
C MET A 43 6.05 -13.00 2.44
N LEU A 44 7.28 -13.01 2.96
CA LEU A 44 7.56 -13.37 4.35
C LEU A 44 6.86 -12.41 5.33
N LEU A 45 6.88 -11.10 5.07
CA LEU A 45 6.16 -10.12 5.87
C LEU A 45 4.64 -10.36 5.82
N LEU A 46 4.07 -10.67 4.65
CA LEU A 46 2.63 -10.95 4.53
C LEU A 46 2.21 -12.24 5.25
N CYS A 47 3.08 -13.25 5.27
CA CYS A 47 2.86 -14.52 5.96
C CYS A 47 2.95 -14.39 7.48
N SER A 48 3.74 -13.46 8.02
CA SER A 48 3.85 -13.22 9.46
C SER A 48 2.70 -12.37 10.03
N LEU A 49 1.87 -11.77 9.18
CA LEU A 49 0.74 -10.95 9.64
C LEU A 49 -0.35 -11.79 10.34
N PRO A 50 -1.03 -11.20 11.35
CA PRO A 50 -2.18 -11.82 11.99
C PRO A 50 -3.33 -12.11 11.02
N SER A 51 -4.21 -13.03 11.40
CA SER A 51 -5.39 -13.44 10.61
C SER A 51 -6.35 -12.29 10.28
N SER A 52 -6.37 -11.21 11.07
CA SER A 52 -7.13 -9.99 10.80
C SER A 52 -6.73 -9.30 9.49
N TYR A 53 -5.51 -9.55 9.00
CA TYR A 53 -5.01 -9.04 7.72
C TYR A 53 -5.17 -10.04 6.57
N LYS A 54 -5.89 -11.15 6.75
CA LYS A 54 -6.09 -12.19 5.71
C LYS A 54 -6.57 -11.60 4.37
N SER A 55 -7.65 -10.81 4.38
CA SER A 55 -8.18 -10.22 3.14
C SER A 55 -7.18 -9.25 2.48
N PHE A 56 -6.35 -8.59 3.27
CA PHE A 56 -5.30 -7.70 2.77
C PHE A 56 -4.17 -8.50 2.11
N ARG A 57 -3.71 -9.57 2.77
CA ARG A 57 -2.75 -10.52 2.22
C ARG A 57 -3.26 -11.12 0.90
N ASP A 58 -4.46 -11.67 0.89
CA ASP A 58 -5.02 -12.32 -0.29
C ASP A 58 -5.15 -11.30 -1.46
N THR A 59 -5.54 -10.06 -1.18
CA THR A 59 -5.61 -9.01 -2.21
C THR A 59 -4.24 -8.66 -2.78
N LEU A 60 -3.19 -8.62 -1.96
CA LEU A 60 -1.85 -8.31 -2.44
C LEU A 60 -1.23 -9.46 -3.21
N ILE A 61 -1.38 -10.70 -2.73
CA ILE A 61 -0.85 -11.91 -3.35
C ILE A 61 -1.54 -12.20 -4.68
N TYR A 62 -2.88 -12.14 -4.72
CA TYR A 62 -3.65 -12.51 -5.91
C TYR A 62 -4.00 -11.32 -6.82
N GLY A 63 -3.82 -10.08 -6.34
CA GLY A 63 -4.19 -8.86 -7.08
C GLY A 63 -3.04 -8.16 -7.80
N ARG A 64 -1.80 -8.66 -7.69
CA ARG A 64 -0.62 -8.04 -8.31
C ARG A 64 0.32 -9.08 -8.90
N ASP A 65 0.87 -8.78 -10.07
CA ASP A 65 1.91 -9.61 -10.72
C ASP A 65 3.30 -9.40 -10.11
N LYS A 66 3.54 -8.27 -9.43
CA LYS A 66 4.81 -7.96 -8.76
C LYS A 66 4.55 -7.33 -7.39
N LEU A 67 5.24 -7.88 -6.39
CA LEU A 67 5.21 -7.41 -5.00
C LEU A 67 6.60 -6.94 -4.60
N SER A 68 6.66 -5.73 -4.04
CA SER A 68 7.87 -5.18 -3.44
C SER A 68 7.68 -4.99 -1.94
N PHE A 69 8.74 -5.19 -1.16
CA PHE A 69 8.70 -5.05 0.29
C PHE A 69 8.26 -3.64 0.72
N GLU A 70 8.79 -2.62 0.03
CA GLU A 70 8.46 -1.22 0.30
C GLU A 70 6.98 -0.93 0.02
N ASP A 71 6.44 -1.50 -1.06
CA ASP A 71 5.02 -1.38 -1.37
C ASP A 71 4.19 -2.04 -0.27
N VAL A 72 4.46 -3.28 0.13
CA VAL A 72 3.71 -3.96 1.20
C VAL A 72 3.69 -3.13 2.48
N LYS A 73 4.85 -2.58 2.89
CA LYS A 73 4.96 -1.69 4.05
C LYS A 73 4.10 -0.44 3.90
N ARG A 74 4.14 0.23 2.74
CA ARG A 74 3.29 1.40 2.45
C ARG A 74 1.80 1.05 2.54
N HIS A 75 1.38 -0.10 2.02
CA HIS A 75 -0.02 -0.54 2.06
C HIS A 75 -0.49 -0.90 3.47
N LEU A 76 0.37 -1.52 4.28
CA LEU A 76 0.07 -1.82 5.68
C LEU A 76 -0.17 -0.52 6.45
N LEU A 77 0.80 0.39 6.42
CA LEU A 77 0.73 1.67 7.12
C LEU A 77 -0.40 2.59 6.61
N SER A 78 -0.79 2.46 5.34
CA SER A 78 -1.91 3.22 4.76
C SER A 78 -3.27 2.65 5.16
N LYS A 79 -3.41 1.32 5.28
CA LYS A 79 -4.65 0.68 5.73
C LYS A 79 -4.96 1.08 7.17
N ASP A 80 -3.93 1.22 8.00
CA ASP A 80 -4.10 1.63 9.39
C ASP A 80 -4.56 3.09 9.55
N LYS A 81 -4.18 3.99 8.64
CA LYS A 81 -4.66 5.39 8.66
C LYS A 81 -6.16 5.51 8.38
N LEU A 82 -6.71 4.66 7.53
CA LEU A 82 -8.14 4.69 7.18
C LEU A 82 -9.05 4.18 8.31
N ASN A 83 -8.56 3.24 9.14
CA ASN A 83 -9.31 2.78 10.32
C ASN A 83 -9.42 3.85 11.42
N ASN A 84 -8.64 4.92 11.36
CA ASN A 84 -8.67 6.01 12.33
C ASN A 84 -9.67 7.13 11.95
N GLU A 85 -10.08 7.21 10.68
CA GLU A 85 -10.97 8.29 10.19
C GLU A 85 -12.39 7.83 9.85
N PHE A 86 -12.63 6.54 9.64
CA PHE A 86 -13.99 6.03 9.40
C PHE A 86 -14.25 4.77 10.21
N GLY A 87 -15.11 4.91 11.22
CA GLY A 87 -15.81 3.81 11.82
C GLY A 87 -16.53 2.99 10.74
N SER A 88 -16.42 1.68 10.87
CA SER A 88 -17.10 0.66 10.08
C SER A 88 -18.53 1.05 9.67
N ASP A 89 -18.78 1.24 8.38
CA ASP A 89 -19.69 0.39 7.62
C ASP A 89 -19.72 0.74 6.11
N SER A 90 -20.15 -0.23 5.32
CA SER A 90 -20.51 -0.17 3.90
C SER A 90 -19.39 -0.25 2.83
N LYS A 91 -19.50 -1.30 2.01
CA LYS A 91 -19.11 -1.41 0.60
C LYS A 91 -18.20 -0.28 0.07
N LEU A 92 -16.89 -0.51 0.08
CA LEU A 92 -16.00 0.17 -0.86
C LEU A 92 -15.62 -0.81 -1.96
N ASP A 93 -16.54 -0.90 -2.90
CA ASP A 93 -16.31 -1.34 -4.27
C ASP A 93 -14.98 -0.78 -4.79
N ARG A 94 -14.05 -1.69 -5.10
CA ARG A 94 -13.12 -1.70 -6.25
C ARG A 94 -12.40 -0.41 -6.69
N GLN A 95 -12.40 0.67 -5.92
CA GLN A 95 -11.96 1.97 -6.42
C GLN A 95 -11.38 2.88 -5.32
N ALA A 96 -10.38 2.39 -4.59
CA ALA A 96 -9.51 3.23 -3.77
C ALA A 96 -8.08 2.68 -3.64
N PHE A 97 -7.58 1.97 -4.66
CA PHE A 97 -6.19 1.51 -4.75
C PHE A 97 -5.39 2.42 -5.69
N VAL A 98 -5.39 3.71 -5.40
CA VAL A 98 -4.44 4.67 -6.01
C VAL A 98 -4.03 5.62 -4.89
N LEU A 99 -2.75 6.00 -4.90
CA LEU A 99 -2.09 7.01 -4.07
C LEU A 99 -1.22 6.47 -2.93
N VAL A 100 -0.10 5.80 -3.27
CA VAL A 100 1.25 6.36 -3.04
C VAL A 100 2.18 5.89 -4.17
N ALA A 101 1.93 6.41 -5.37
CA ALA A 101 2.97 6.65 -6.35
C ALA A 101 2.76 8.09 -6.80
N SER A 102 3.56 9.01 -6.25
CA SER A 102 3.61 10.40 -6.71
C SER A 102 4.18 10.44 -8.12
N LYS A 103 3.38 10.10 -9.13
CA LYS A 103 3.56 10.62 -10.48
C LYS A 103 2.60 11.78 -10.62
N LYS A 104 3.14 12.97 -10.92
CA LYS A 104 2.37 14.11 -11.40
C LYS A 104 1.27 13.57 -12.32
N ARG A 105 0.01 13.99 -12.10
CA ARG A 105 -1.07 13.72 -13.06
C ARG A 105 -0.69 14.43 -14.36
N ASP A 106 0.09 13.77 -15.19
CA ASP A 106 0.37 14.20 -16.54
C ASP A 106 -0.96 14.08 -17.29
N LYS A 107 -1.74 15.17 -17.28
CA LYS A 107 -2.98 15.26 -18.05
C LYS A 107 -2.61 14.98 -19.51
N MET A 108 -3.12 13.89 -20.08
CA MET A 108 -2.82 13.52 -21.47
C MET A 108 -3.97 13.94 -22.38
N CYS A 109 -3.65 14.65 -23.45
CA CYS A 109 -4.65 15.02 -24.45
C CYS A 109 -5.03 13.79 -25.29
N ARG A 110 -6.32 13.42 -25.26
CA ARG A 110 -6.85 12.27 -26.03
C ARG A 110 -6.82 12.45 -27.55
N TYR A 111 -6.59 13.67 -28.04
CA TYR A 111 -6.50 13.97 -29.47
C TYR A 111 -5.04 13.88 -29.98
N CYS A 112 -4.11 14.59 -29.34
CA CYS A 112 -2.72 14.66 -29.79
C CYS A 112 -1.74 13.74 -29.03
N LYS A 113 -2.22 13.02 -28.00
CA LYS A 113 -1.46 12.09 -27.15
C LYS A 113 -0.27 12.73 -26.39
N LYS A 114 -0.25 14.06 -26.24
CA LYS A 114 0.77 14.78 -25.46
C LYS A 114 0.37 14.94 -24.00
N LEU A 115 1.38 14.92 -23.13
CA LEU A 115 1.27 15.10 -21.68
C LEU A 115 1.28 16.60 -21.30
N GLY A 116 0.60 16.94 -20.20
CA GLY A 116 0.53 18.29 -19.62
C GLY A 116 -0.86 18.98 -19.69
N TYR A 117 -1.75 18.56 -20.59
CA TYR A 117 -3.06 19.21 -20.83
C TYR A 117 -4.11 18.22 -21.36
N VAL A 118 -5.39 18.55 -21.24
CA VAL A 118 -6.51 17.70 -21.73
C VAL A 118 -6.93 18.11 -23.15
N LYS A 119 -7.81 17.32 -23.79
CA LYS A 119 -8.31 17.63 -25.14
C LYS A 119 -8.90 19.04 -25.27
N ALA A 120 -9.55 19.55 -24.21
CA ALA A 120 -10.13 20.89 -24.21
C ALA A 120 -9.10 22.00 -24.43
N ASP A 121 -7.86 21.81 -23.97
CA ASP A 121 -6.78 22.80 -24.03
C ASP A 121 -5.77 22.48 -25.15
N CYS A 122 -6.17 21.70 -26.15
CA CYS A 122 -5.26 21.26 -27.19
C CYS A 122 -5.08 22.33 -28.28
N TYR A 123 -3.88 22.91 -28.37
CA TYR A 123 -3.51 23.87 -29.43
C TYR A 123 -3.70 23.33 -30.86
N LYS A 124 -3.74 22.01 -31.07
CA LYS A 124 -4.03 21.41 -32.38
C LYS A 124 -5.51 21.46 -32.78
N LEU A 125 -6.40 21.90 -31.89
CA LEU A 125 -7.83 22.11 -32.18
C LEU A 125 -8.15 23.60 -32.41
N GLN A 126 -7.15 24.49 -32.35
CA GLN A 126 -7.30 25.93 -32.57
C GLN A 126 -6.98 26.37 -34.00
N ASN A 127 -6.87 25.44 -34.97
CA ASN A 127 -6.64 25.72 -36.38
C ASN A 127 -7.47 24.81 -37.29
#